data_AF-A0A928MV00-F1
#
_entry.id   AF-A0A928MV00-F1
#
_cell.length_a   1.000
_cell.length_b   1.000
_cell.length_c   1.000
_cell.angle_alpha   90.00
_cell.angle_beta   90.00
_cell.angle_gamma   90.00
#
_symmetry.space_group_name_H-M   'P 1'
#
loop_
_entity.id
_entity.type
_entity.pdbx_description
1 polymer ?
#
loop_
_entity_poly.entity_id
_entity_poly.type
_entity_poly.pdbx_seq_one_letter_code
_entity_poly.pdbx_strand_id
1 'polypeptide(L)'
;MKIYITCHGQAIDNILTDTGKKQADYLGKELNERGFSGKIYCTPGAGEKTARIIAKYTGSEIIIHKPLKETDNVIKKLDINEDTLFAGDRESSQDLCKSLGIPVKSSMCNCTLCYLEPFKNTKRVYNDTGHLPYDLRGCDFYMQTEEYGQKLKALMEKDTDIPKKKDGQTRIFHISDTSSYFFPYYEKILRETKPDIIIHTGDFVDEVKAGRVKWSREEYNVKVKAVADILKNAGAEKIYAVCGNNDIEDVLKSCLSEAEFVIPGSETYILGIKCILGHSHADIVNEGEWSFYGHGITGESWSPEKNNIKEGICRFNAIWNFSVIDLPERKWYGIEYPE
;
A
#
# COMPACT_ATOMS: atom_id res chain seq x y z
N MET A 1 8.56 21.06 16.23
CA MET A 1 9.52 21.27 15.14
C MET A 1 9.70 19.98 14.35
N LYS A 2 8.99 19.91 13.24
CA LYS A 2 9.11 18.91 12.19
C LYS A 2 9.62 19.61 10.94
N ILE A 3 10.57 18.97 10.26
CA ILE A 3 11.05 19.42 8.96
C ILE A 3 10.45 18.48 7.93
N TYR A 4 9.58 19.03 7.08
CA TYR A 4 8.94 18.36 5.97
C TYR A 4 9.66 18.73 4.67
N ILE A 5 9.76 17.78 3.75
CA ILE A 5 10.39 17.95 2.45
C ILE A 5 9.51 17.29 1.41
N THR A 6 9.24 18.01 0.32
CA THR A 6 8.43 17.51 -0.79
C THR A 6 9.00 17.95 -2.14
N CYS A 7 8.82 17.09 -3.14
CA CYS A 7 8.98 17.48 -4.53
C CYS A 7 7.70 18.13 -5.05
N HIS A 8 7.81 19.02 -6.02
CA HIS A 8 6.64 19.57 -6.70
C HIS A 8 5.74 18.47 -7.30
N GLY A 9 4.47 18.81 -7.53
CA GLY A 9 3.57 17.96 -8.32
C GLY A 9 4.08 17.78 -9.75
N GLN A 10 3.50 16.84 -10.49
CA GLN A 10 3.84 16.59 -11.90
C GLN A 10 3.80 17.89 -12.71
N ALA A 11 4.86 18.15 -13.47
CA ALA A 11 5.02 19.40 -14.21
C ALA A 11 5.65 19.16 -15.58
N ILE A 12 5.29 20.03 -16.53
CA ILE A 12 5.95 20.18 -17.84
C ILE A 12 6.41 21.63 -17.91
N ASP A 13 7.69 21.87 -18.21
CA ASP A 13 8.29 23.22 -18.29
C ASP A 13 7.99 24.12 -17.08
N ASN A 14 8.13 23.58 -15.86
CA ASN A 14 7.82 24.25 -14.58
C ASN A 14 6.35 24.67 -14.41
N ILE A 15 5.43 24.13 -15.21
CA ILE A 15 3.99 24.32 -15.09
C ILE A 15 3.38 23.01 -14.60
N LEU A 16 2.67 23.08 -13.47
CA LEU A 16 1.95 21.92 -12.95
C LEU A 16 0.89 21.47 -13.95
N THR A 17 0.91 20.18 -14.28
CA THR A 17 -0.20 19.53 -14.99
C THR A 17 -1.43 19.48 -14.09
N ASP A 18 -2.59 19.08 -14.62
CA ASP A 18 -3.78 18.91 -13.77
C ASP A 18 -3.58 17.78 -12.73
N THR A 19 -2.88 16.71 -13.11
CA THR A 19 -2.40 15.68 -12.17
C THR A 19 -1.51 16.29 -11.08
N GLY A 20 -0.54 17.15 -11.46
CA GLY A 20 0.34 17.82 -10.50
C GLY A 20 -0.39 18.73 -9.52
N LYS A 21 -1.41 19.44 -9.99
CA LYS A 21 -2.28 20.26 -9.12
C LYS A 21 -3.05 19.38 -8.13
N LYS A 22 -3.63 18.26 -8.59
CA LYS A 22 -4.33 17.30 -7.72
C LYS A 22 -3.39 16.69 -6.68
N GLN A 23 -2.17 16.31 -7.08
CA GLN A 23 -1.15 15.81 -6.15
C GLN A 23 -0.86 16.83 -5.04
N ALA A 24 -0.65 18.10 -5.41
CA ALA A 24 -0.40 19.17 -4.45
C ALA A 24 -1.61 19.43 -3.53
N ASP A 25 -2.83 19.27 -4.05
CA ASP A 25 -4.08 19.38 -3.29
C ASP A 25 -4.18 18.33 -2.19
N TYR A 26 -3.91 17.06 -2.52
CA TYR A 26 -3.88 15.95 -1.55
C TYR A 26 -2.79 16.14 -0.49
N LEU A 27 -1.60 16.57 -0.89
CA LEU A 27 -0.53 16.87 0.07
C LEU A 27 -0.91 18.03 1.01
N GLY A 28 -1.61 19.05 0.49
CA GLY A 28 -2.14 20.15 1.29
C GLY A 28 -3.12 19.66 2.37
N LYS A 29 -4.06 18.78 2.00
CA LYS A 29 -5.00 18.14 2.94
C LYS A 29 -4.27 17.34 4.01
N GLU A 30 -3.27 16.55 3.61
CA GLU A 30 -2.45 15.75 4.53
C GLU A 30 -1.71 16.60 5.55
N LEU A 31 -1.05 17.66 5.10
CA LEU A 31 -0.35 18.56 6.01
C LEU A 31 -1.31 19.26 6.97
N ASN A 32 -2.48 19.69 6.49
CA ASN A 32 -3.51 20.28 7.34
C ASN A 32 -4.03 19.28 8.39
N GLU A 33 -4.34 18.03 8.03
CA GLU A 33 -4.77 17.01 9.01
C GLU A 33 -3.68 16.68 10.03
N ARG A 34 -2.40 16.77 9.65
CA ARG A 34 -1.26 16.64 10.58
C ARG A 34 -1.07 17.85 11.50
N GLY A 35 -1.87 18.91 11.32
CA GLY A 35 -1.76 20.16 12.06
C GLY A 35 -0.55 21.01 11.68
N PHE A 36 -0.03 20.84 10.46
CA PHE A 36 1.06 21.69 9.97
C PHE A 36 0.55 23.12 9.73
N SER A 37 1.18 24.08 10.40
CA SER A 37 0.90 25.51 10.27
C SER A 37 2.16 26.35 10.12
N GLY A 38 3.27 25.70 9.78
CA GLY A 38 4.60 26.31 9.69
C GLY A 38 4.85 27.03 8.37
N LYS A 39 6.08 27.50 8.15
CA LYS A 39 6.46 28.16 6.88
C LYS A 39 6.75 27.18 5.76
N ILE A 40 6.47 27.58 4.52
CA ILE A 40 6.82 26.82 3.31
C ILE A 40 7.93 27.55 2.54
N TYR A 41 9.12 26.95 2.51
CA TYR A 41 10.22 27.41 1.66
C TYR A 41 10.17 26.68 0.32
N CYS A 42 10.19 27.41 -0.78
CA CYS A 42 10.05 26.80 -2.10
C CYS A 42 10.99 27.36 -3.17
N THR A 43 11.34 26.52 -4.13
CA THR A 43 12.03 26.96 -5.35
C THR A 43 11.04 27.62 -6.33
N PRO A 44 11.46 28.65 -7.09
CA PRO A 44 10.62 29.23 -8.13
C PRO A 44 10.19 28.21 -9.18
N GLY A 45 8.99 28.39 -9.74
CA GLY A 45 8.44 27.51 -10.76
C GLY A 45 7.46 26.48 -10.20
N ALA A 46 7.68 25.19 -10.46
CA ALA A 46 6.75 24.14 -10.03
C ALA A 46 6.70 23.96 -8.50
N GLY A 47 7.83 24.17 -7.80
CA GLY A 47 7.91 24.16 -6.33
C GLY A 47 7.00 25.22 -5.71
N GLU A 48 7.13 26.47 -6.15
CA GLU A 48 6.27 27.58 -5.72
C GLU A 48 4.78 27.32 -6.01
N LYS A 49 4.43 26.82 -7.20
CA LYS A 49 3.04 26.49 -7.55
C LYS A 49 2.46 25.41 -6.62
N THR A 50 3.27 24.41 -6.28
CA THR A 50 2.91 23.36 -5.31
C THR A 50 2.71 23.96 -3.92
N ALA A 51 3.66 24.76 -3.44
CA ALA A 51 3.58 25.46 -2.15
C ALA A 51 2.32 26.33 -2.04
N ARG A 52 1.95 27.05 -3.11
CA ARG A 52 0.72 27.86 -3.17
C ARG A 52 -0.56 27.05 -3.02
N ILE A 53 -0.59 25.82 -3.51
CA ILE A 53 -1.77 24.94 -3.31
C ILE A 53 -1.80 24.45 -1.86
N ILE A 54 -0.67 24.00 -1.32
CA ILE A 54 -0.56 23.54 0.08
C ILE A 54 -0.94 24.65 1.08
N ALA A 55 -0.48 25.89 0.85
CA ALA A 55 -0.75 27.02 1.71
C ALA A 55 -2.25 27.36 1.85
N LYS A 56 -3.08 27.03 0.83
CA LYS A 56 -4.54 27.22 0.91
C LYS A 56 -5.18 26.36 2.00
N TYR A 57 -4.58 25.20 2.30
CA TYR A 57 -5.07 24.28 3.31
C TYR A 57 -4.50 24.57 4.70
N THR A 58 -3.25 25.01 4.76
CA THR A 58 -2.46 25.10 6.00
C THR A 58 -2.40 26.52 6.57
N GLY A 59 -2.76 27.54 5.78
CA GLY A 59 -2.61 28.95 6.14
C GLY A 59 -1.16 29.43 6.19
N SER A 60 -0.22 28.62 5.71
CA SER A 60 1.22 28.85 5.80
C SER A 60 1.70 30.04 4.96
N GLU A 61 2.67 30.77 5.50
CA GLU A 61 3.46 31.75 4.74
C GLU A 61 4.38 31.03 3.74
N ILE A 62 4.50 31.58 2.53
CA ILE A 62 5.35 31.05 1.46
C ILE A 62 6.58 31.95 1.31
N ILE A 63 7.76 31.35 1.40
CA ILE A 63 9.04 32.01 1.25
C ILE A 63 9.76 31.43 0.03
N ILE A 64 9.99 32.28 -0.97
CA ILE A 64 10.69 31.88 -2.19
C ILE A 64 12.20 31.90 -1.92
N HIS A 65 12.88 30.77 -2.12
CA HIS A 65 14.32 30.62 -1.87
C HIS A 65 15.03 29.93 -3.05
N LYS A 66 16.18 30.49 -3.49
CA LYS A 66 17.05 29.94 -4.54
C LYS A 66 18.49 29.81 -3.98
N PRO A 67 19.20 28.68 -4.17
CA PRO A 67 18.76 27.28 -4.32
C PRO A 67 18.63 26.56 -2.96
N LEU A 68 17.84 25.49 -2.90
CA LEU A 68 17.80 24.55 -1.76
C LEU A 68 18.93 23.51 -1.86
N LYS A 69 20.15 23.95 -2.23
CA LYS A 69 21.34 23.10 -2.31
C LYS A 69 22.24 23.48 -1.13
N GLU A 70 22.63 22.49 -0.32
CA GLU A 70 23.50 22.57 0.89
C GLU A 70 22.84 23.01 2.22
N THR A 71 22.96 22.17 3.24
CA THR A 71 21.87 22.00 4.24
C THR A 71 22.23 22.43 5.64
N ASP A 72 23.48 22.23 6.05
CA ASP A 72 24.00 22.82 7.29
C ASP A 72 23.94 24.34 7.25
N ASN A 73 24.01 24.90 6.04
CA ASN A 73 23.80 26.30 5.78
C ASN A 73 22.32 26.67 5.76
N VAL A 74 21.43 25.92 5.13
CA VAL A 74 20.00 26.31 5.03
C VAL A 74 19.31 26.33 6.39
N ILE A 75 19.44 25.29 7.22
CA ILE A 75 18.75 25.28 8.54
C ILE A 75 19.32 26.36 9.46
N LYS A 76 20.66 26.50 9.53
CA LYS A 76 21.30 27.50 10.40
C LYS A 76 21.10 28.93 9.89
N LYS A 77 21.08 29.17 8.57
CA LYS A 77 20.84 30.50 7.98
C LYS A 77 19.37 30.92 8.07
N LEU A 78 18.44 29.96 8.04
CA LEU A 78 17.00 30.25 8.10
C LEU A 78 16.44 30.32 9.54
N ASP A 79 17.26 30.02 10.55
CA ASP A 79 16.89 30.06 11.98
C ASP A 79 15.54 29.34 12.26
N ILE A 80 15.41 28.12 11.73
CA ILE A 80 14.16 27.37 11.79
C ILE A 80 13.91 26.92 13.23
N ASN A 81 12.89 27.51 13.86
CA ASN A 81 12.45 27.22 15.22
C ASN A 81 10.99 26.70 15.29
N GLU A 82 10.34 26.56 14.13
CA GLU A 82 8.96 26.09 13.97
C GLU A 82 8.88 24.94 12.95
N ASP A 83 7.72 24.30 12.85
CA ASP A 83 7.51 23.32 11.79
C ASP A 83 7.75 23.98 10.42
N THR A 84 8.38 23.28 9.49
CA THR A 84 8.77 23.88 8.20
C THR A 84 8.63 22.88 7.07
N LEU A 85 8.12 23.32 5.93
CA LEU A 85 8.06 22.54 4.69
C LEU A 85 9.02 23.11 3.65
N PHE A 86 9.81 22.25 3.03
CA PHE A 86 10.60 22.58 1.85
C PHE A 86 9.96 21.95 0.60
N ALA A 87 9.57 22.78 -0.36
CA ALA A 87 8.96 22.36 -1.63
C ALA A 87 9.89 22.69 -2.82
N GLY A 88 10.58 21.66 -3.34
CA GLY A 88 11.62 21.82 -4.35
C GLY A 88 11.38 21.00 -5.62
N ASP A 89 12.36 21.03 -6.52
CA ASP A 89 12.50 20.01 -7.55
C ASP A 89 13.07 18.70 -6.97
N ARG A 90 13.11 17.66 -7.80
CA ARG A 90 13.59 16.33 -7.38
C ARG A 90 15.02 16.37 -6.86
N GLU A 91 15.92 17.03 -7.56
CA GLU A 91 17.35 17.09 -7.21
C GLU A 91 17.56 17.79 -5.86
N SER A 92 17.01 19.00 -5.72
CA SER A 92 17.12 19.80 -4.50
C SER A 92 16.46 19.15 -3.28
N SER A 93 15.30 18.53 -3.46
CA SER A 93 14.61 17.83 -2.37
C SER A 93 15.39 16.60 -1.90
N GLN A 94 16.01 15.86 -2.83
CA GLN A 94 16.84 14.71 -2.51
C GLN A 94 18.13 15.10 -1.80
N ASP A 95 18.79 16.16 -2.25
CA ASP A 95 20.00 16.66 -1.62
C ASP A 95 19.73 17.15 -0.20
N LEU A 96 18.60 17.84 0.00
CA LEU A 96 18.11 18.23 1.32
C LEU A 96 17.78 17.01 2.21
N CYS A 97 17.20 15.94 1.66
CA CYS A 97 16.98 14.72 2.43
C CYS A 97 18.30 14.06 2.88
N LYS A 98 19.25 13.86 1.95
CA LYS A 98 20.54 13.18 2.22
C LYS A 98 21.32 13.85 3.34
N SER A 99 21.42 15.16 3.25
CA SER A 99 22.15 16.01 4.19
C SER A 99 21.49 16.11 5.57
N LEU A 100 20.18 15.89 5.68
CA LEU A 100 19.48 15.73 6.96
C LEU A 100 19.55 14.30 7.51
N GLY A 101 20.34 13.42 6.88
CA GLY A 101 20.43 12.01 7.24
C GLY A 101 19.13 11.24 7.01
N ILE A 102 18.21 11.75 6.18
CA ILE A 102 17.01 11.02 5.76
C ILE A 102 17.46 10.06 4.65
N PRO A 103 17.34 8.73 4.83
CA PRO A 103 17.87 7.77 3.87
C PRO A 103 17.13 7.86 2.54
N VAL A 104 17.82 8.24 1.47
CA VAL A 104 17.25 8.32 0.11
C VAL A 104 17.61 7.07 -0.68
N LYS A 105 16.74 6.04 -0.69
CA LYS A 105 16.95 4.78 -1.43
C LYS A 105 16.56 4.85 -2.92
N SER A 106 15.67 5.77 -3.31
CA SER A 106 15.15 5.90 -4.67
C SER A 106 14.96 7.36 -5.09
N SER A 107 14.60 7.58 -6.37
CA SER A 107 14.17 8.90 -6.84
C SER A 107 12.93 9.38 -6.05
N MET A 108 12.88 10.66 -5.65
CA MET A 108 11.68 11.21 -5.01
C MET A 108 10.55 11.37 -6.05
N CYS A 109 9.35 10.91 -5.70
CA CYS A 109 8.17 11.02 -6.55
C CYS A 109 7.52 12.41 -6.43
N ASN A 110 6.63 12.74 -7.37
CA ASN A 110 5.89 14.01 -7.34
C ASN A 110 5.04 14.11 -6.07
N CYS A 111 5.08 15.26 -5.37
CA CYS A 111 4.40 15.49 -4.09
C CYS A 111 4.64 14.43 -3.01
N THR A 112 5.73 13.66 -3.09
CA THR A 112 6.17 12.82 -1.98
C THR A 112 6.33 13.64 -0.70
N LEU A 113 6.02 13.05 0.46
CA LEU A 113 6.33 13.63 1.76
C LEU A 113 7.47 12.87 2.44
N CYS A 114 8.55 13.59 2.76
CA CYS A 114 9.57 13.15 3.70
C CYS A 114 9.48 14.04 4.95
N TYR A 115 9.74 13.51 6.15
CA TYR A 115 9.94 14.37 7.31
C TYR A 115 10.86 13.80 8.38
N LEU A 116 11.44 14.71 9.16
CA LEU A 116 12.31 14.45 10.30
C LEU A 116 11.83 15.24 11.53
N GLU A 117 11.98 14.65 12.71
CA GLU A 117 11.87 15.33 14.01
C GLU A 117 13.28 15.44 14.64
N PRO A 118 14.00 16.58 14.47
CA PRO A 118 15.44 16.65 14.80
C PRO A 118 15.78 16.37 16.27
N PHE A 119 14.85 16.66 17.18
CA PHE A 119 15.04 16.51 18.63
C PHE A 119 14.48 15.20 19.20
N LYS A 120 13.93 14.32 18.34
CA LYS A 120 13.46 12.99 18.72
C LYS A 120 14.23 11.97 17.89
N ASN A 121 15.07 11.18 18.54
CA ASN A 121 15.96 10.17 17.92
C ASN A 121 15.24 9.03 17.17
N THR A 122 13.96 9.16 16.80
CA THR A 122 13.10 7.99 16.62
C THR A 122 12.09 8.04 15.48
N LYS A 123 11.83 9.18 14.79
CA LYS A 123 10.84 9.21 13.69
C LYS A 123 11.34 9.88 12.44
N ARG A 124 11.49 9.07 11.38
CA ARG A 124 11.76 9.48 10.00
C ARG A 124 10.71 8.84 9.12
N VAL A 125 10.00 9.65 8.33
CA VAL A 125 9.16 9.13 7.26
C VAL A 125 9.84 9.48 5.95
N TYR A 126 9.96 8.47 5.09
CA TYR A 126 10.72 8.55 3.86
C TYR A 126 9.84 8.18 2.68
N ASN A 127 9.88 9.04 1.67
CA ASN A 127 9.21 8.86 0.38
C ASN A 127 7.71 8.52 0.49
N ASP A 128 7.00 9.11 1.46
CA ASP A 128 5.61 8.76 1.72
C ASP A 128 4.67 9.40 0.69
N THR A 129 4.01 8.55 -0.07
CA THR A 129 2.99 8.90 -1.05
C THR A 129 1.62 8.33 -0.66
N GLY A 130 1.47 7.83 0.57
CA GLY A 130 0.22 7.23 1.06
C GLY A 130 -0.96 8.20 1.04
N HIS A 131 -0.69 9.50 1.14
CA HIS A 131 -1.67 10.57 1.02
C HIS A 131 -2.22 10.78 -0.39
N LEU A 132 -1.48 10.34 -1.41
CA LEU A 132 -1.91 10.38 -2.79
C LEU A 132 -2.77 9.15 -3.10
N PRO A 133 -3.93 9.35 -3.76
CA PRO A 133 -4.57 8.29 -4.52
C PRO A 133 -3.56 7.61 -5.43
N TYR A 134 -3.72 6.31 -5.61
CA TYR A 134 -2.75 5.52 -6.34
C TYR A 134 -2.56 5.94 -7.79
N ASP A 135 -3.65 6.34 -8.44
CA ASP A 135 -3.68 6.87 -9.79
C ASP A 135 -2.79 8.15 -9.87
N LEU A 136 -2.65 8.89 -8.77
CA LEU A 136 -1.77 10.05 -8.66
C LEU A 136 -0.37 9.73 -8.13
N ARG A 137 -0.02 8.49 -7.77
CA ARG A 137 1.34 8.14 -7.34
C ARG A 137 2.25 8.00 -8.57
N GLY A 138 3.26 8.85 -8.65
CA GLY A 138 4.15 8.90 -9.81
C GLY A 138 5.61 8.99 -9.40
N CYS A 139 6.26 7.83 -9.26
CA CYS A 139 7.65 7.75 -9.71
C CYS A 139 7.74 7.30 -11.17
N ASP A 140 6.76 6.56 -11.69
CA ASP A 140 6.68 6.26 -13.11
C ASP A 140 5.24 6.31 -13.63
N PHE A 141 5.12 6.77 -14.86
CA PHE A 141 3.90 6.83 -15.67
C PHE A 141 3.20 5.46 -15.87
N TYR A 142 3.74 4.35 -15.37
CA TYR A 142 3.41 2.98 -15.79
C TYR A 142 1.99 2.48 -15.44
N MET A 143 1.27 3.13 -14.53
CA MET A 143 0.13 2.47 -13.87
C MET A 143 -1.26 2.95 -14.34
N GLN A 144 -1.32 3.96 -15.20
CA GLN A 144 -2.57 4.47 -15.78
C GLN A 144 -2.57 4.48 -17.32
N THR A 145 -1.55 3.91 -17.94
CA THR A 145 -1.36 3.94 -19.39
C THR A 145 -2.15 2.84 -20.10
N GLU A 146 -2.30 2.98 -21.41
CA GLU A 146 -2.76 1.93 -22.32
C GLU A 146 -2.05 0.58 -22.07
N GLU A 147 -0.80 0.62 -21.62
CA GLU A 147 0.00 -0.52 -21.19
C GLU A 147 -0.62 -1.31 -20.04
N TYR A 148 -1.23 -0.67 -19.04
CA TYR A 148 -1.92 -1.37 -17.96
C TYR A 148 -3.17 -2.10 -18.48
N GLY A 149 -3.94 -1.46 -19.35
CA GLY A 149 -5.07 -2.10 -20.04
C GLY A 149 -4.62 -3.30 -20.87
N GLN A 150 -3.46 -3.19 -21.55
CA GLN A 150 -2.86 -4.29 -22.30
C GLN A 150 -2.35 -5.41 -21.38
N LYS A 151 -1.72 -5.09 -20.24
CA LYS A 151 -1.30 -6.07 -19.22
C LYS A 151 -2.48 -6.82 -18.65
N LEU A 152 -3.52 -6.12 -18.20
CA LEU A 152 -4.74 -6.75 -17.70
C LEU A 152 -5.37 -7.63 -18.78
N LYS A 153 -5.43 -7.16 -20.03
CA LYS A 153 -5.91 -7.98 -21.15
C LYS A 153 -5.08 -9.26 -21.33
N ALA A 154 -3.76 -9.17 -21.33
CA ALA A 154 -2.86 -10.32 -21.45
C ALA A 154 -3.04 -11.31 -20.29
N LEU A 155 -3.20 -10.81 -19.06
CA LEU A 155 -3.48 -11.64 -17.87
C LEU A 155 -4.84 -12.31 -17.94
N MET A 156 -5.85 -11.61 -18.46
CA MET A 156 -7.19 -12.17 -18.68
C MET A 156 -7.21 -13.23 -19.78
N GLU A 157 -6.22 -13.24 -20.68
CA GLU A 157 -6.02 -14.28 -21.71
C GLU A 157 -5.21 -15.49 -21.20
N LYS A 158 -4.43 -15.35 -20.12
CA LYS A 158 -3.63 -16.43 -19.52
C LYS A 158 -4.50 -17.36 -18.68
N ASP A 159 -4.46 -18.66 -18.97
CA ASP A 159 -5.05 -19.68 -18.08
C ASP A 159 -4.23 -19.79 -16.78
N THR A 160 -4.90 -20.08 -15.67
CA THR A 160 -4.26 -20.19 -14.34
C THR A 160 -3.39 -21.45 -14.17
N ASP A 161 -3.40 -22.37 -15.14
CA ASP A 161 -2.75 -23.70 -15.10
C ASP A 161 -3.08 -24.53 -13.84
N ILE A 162 -4.19 -24.19 -13.16
CA ILE A 162 -4.66 -24.90 -11.98
C ILE A 162 -5.54 -26.07 -12.43
N PRO A 163 -5.23 -27.32 -12.02
CA PRO A 163 -6.08 -28.45 -12.32
C PRO A 163 -7.50 -28.25 -11.78
N LYS A 164 -8.49 -28.75 -12.51
CA LYS A 164 -9.87 -28.80 -12.01
C LYS A 164 -9.89 -29.51 -10.66
N LYS A 165 -10.59 -28.91 -9.69
CA LYS A 165 -10.87 -29.52 -8.39
C LYS A 165 -11.56 -30.86 -8.60
N LYS A 166 -11.08 -31.92 -7.95
CA LYS A 166 -11.72 -33.24 -8.03
C LYS A 166 -12.91 -33.32 -7.08
N ASP A 167 -13.86 -34.19 -7.39
CA ASP A 167 -15.00 -34.43 -6.51
C ASP A 167 -14.55 -34.91 -5.13
N GLY A 168 -15.15 -34.35 -4.08
CA GLY A 168 -14.81 -34.66 -2.69
C GLY A 168 -13.55 -33.97 -2.15
N GLN A 169 -12.83 -33.19 -2.96
CA GLN A 169 -11.73 -32.34 -2.48
C GLN A 169 -12.25 -31.00 -1.95
N THR A 170 -11.59 -30.50 -0.91
CA THR A 170 -11.73 -29.11 -0.46
C THR A 170 -10.58 -28.28 -0.99
N ARG A 171 -10.89 -27.14 -1.61
CA ARG A 171 -9.90 -26.20 -2.11
C ARG A 171 -9.88 -24.92 -1.30
N ILE A 172 -8.70 -24.56 -0.82
CA ILE A 172 -8.40 -23.30 -0.15
C ILE A 172 -7.77 -22.34 -1.18
N PHE A 173 -8.23 -21.10 -1.21
CA PHE A 173 -7.61 -20.00 -1.95
C PHE A 173 -7.13 -18.94 -0.96
N HIS A 174 -5.84 -18.61 -0.98
CA HIS A 174 -5.24 -17.58 -0.13
C HIS A 174 -4.68 -16.41 -0.95
N ILE A 175 -5.08 -15.21 -0.56
CA ILE A 175 -4.76 -13.92 -1.19
C ILE A 175 -4.35 -12.90 -0.12
N SER A 176 -3.53 -11.91 -0.52
CA SER A 176 -3.04 -10.79 0.31
C SER A 176 -3.44 -9.46 -0.34
N ASP A 177 -2.74 -8.37 -0.01
CA ASP A 177 -2.89 -7.01 -0.51
C ASP A 177 -3.42 -6.97 -1.94
N THR A 178 -4.64 -6.45 -2.05
CA THR A 178 -5.47 -6.54 -3.23
C THR A 178 -5.67 -5.13 -3.76
N SER A 179 -5.28 -4.91 -5.01
CA SER A 179 -5.43 -3.61 -5.67
C SER A 179 -6.70 -3.59 -6.52
N SER A 180 -7.51 -2.53 -6.43
CA SER A 180 -8.79 -2.48 -7.15
C SER A 180 -8.70 -2.59 -8.66
N TYR A 181 -7.55 -2.25 -9.22
CA TYR A 181 -7.30 -2.36 -10.65
C TYR A 181 -7.28 -3.81 -11.14
N PHE A 182 -6.97 -4.77 -10.27
CA PHE A 182 -6.92 -6.20 -10.60
C PHE A 182 -8.16 -6.98 -10.17
N PHE A 183 -9.22 -6.32 -9.69
CA PHE A 183 -10.48 -6.97 -9.36
C PHE A 183 -11.03 -7.90 -10.45
N PRO A 184 -11.05 -7.55 -11.75
CA PRO A 184 -11.50 -8.47 -12.80
C PRO A 184 -10.65 -9.75 -12.89
N TYR A 185 -9.34 -9.62 -12.64
CA TYR A 185 -8.42 -10.76 -12.65
C TYR A 185 -8.65 -11.67 -11.42
N TYR A 186 -8.86 -11.09 -10.24
CA TYR A 186 -9.20 -11.86 -9.04
C TYR A 186 -10.53 -12.61 -9.21
N GLU A 187 -11.56 -11.94 -9.77
CA GLU A 187 -12.84 -12.57 -10.08
C GLU A 187 -12.67 -13.74 -11.07
N LYS A 188 -11.83 -13.57 -12.10
CA LYS A 188 -11.46 -14.67 -13.02
C LYS A 188 -10.82 -15.84 -12.29
N ILE A 189 -9.80 -15.59 -11.47
CA ILE A 189 -9.10 -16.65 -10.72
C ILE A 189 -10.07 -17.38 -9.79
N LEU A 190 -10.91 -16.67 -9.04
CA LEU A 190 -11.87 -17.28 -8.12
C LEU A 190 -12.88 -18.17 -8.88
N ARG A 191 -13.35 -17.71 -10.05
CA ARG A 191 -14.25 -18.49 -10.92
C ARG A 191 -13.59 -19.75 -11.50
N GLU A 192 -12.31 -19.68 -11.86
CA GLU A 192 -11.55 -20.82 -12.41
C GLU A 192 -11.17 -21.83 -11.33
N THR A 193 -10.71 -21.33 -10.18
CA THR A 193 -10.25 -22.16 -9.07
C THR A 193 -11.40 -22.79 -8.30
N LYS A 194 -12.53 -22.09 -8.15
CA LYS A 194 -13.73 -22.51 -7.41
C LYS A 194 -13.41 -23.00 -5.98
N PRO A 195 -12.83 -22.13 -5.14
CA PRO A 195 -12.47 -22.49 -3.78
C PRO A 195 -13.71 -22.74 -2.92
N ASP A 196 -13.58 -23.66 -1.97
CA ASP A 196 -14.57 -23.84 -0.90
C ASP A 196 -14.24 -22.93 0.29
N ILE A 197 -12.97 -22.56 0.45
CA ILE A 197 -12.49 -21.69 1.52
C ILE A 197 -11.63 -20.59 0.91
N ILE A 198 -11.93 -19.34 1.24
CA ILE A 198 -11.07 -18.20 0.93
C ILE A 198 -10.41 -17.70 2.22
N ILE A 199 -9.12 -17.39 2.14
CA ILE A 199 -8.35 -16.74 3.20
C ILE A 199 -7.81 -15.44 2.60
N HIS A 200 -8.16 -14.30 3.19
CA HIS A 200 -7.62 -12.99 2.81
C HIS A 200 -6.83 -12.41 3.97
N THR A 201 -5.54 -12.13 3.76
CA THR A 201 -4.62 -11.66 4.80
C THR A 201 -3.97 -10.32 4.50
N GLY A 202 -4.59 -9.48 3.68
CA GLY A 202 -3.99 -8.23 3.24
C GLY A 202 -4.97 -7.07 3.24
N ASP A 203 -4.50 -5.93 2.75
CA ASP A 203 -5.38 -4.80 2.49
C ASP A 203 -6.37 -5.15 1.35
N PHE A 204 -7.67 -4.98 1.57
CA PHE A 204 -8.70 -5.34 0.59
C PHE A 204 -8.74 -4.36 -0.61
N VAL A 205 -8.22 -3.16 -0.38
CA VAL A 205 -8.02 -2.11 -1.38
C VAL A 205 -6.68 -1.44 -1.08
N ASP A 206 -5.58 -2.17 -1.30
CA ASP A 206 -4.22 -1.76 -0.87
C ASP A 206 -3.89 -0.36 -1.33
N GLU A 207 -4.30 0.02 -2.53
CA GLU A 207 -3.91 1.29 -3.08
C GLU A 207 -4.51 2.49 -2.32
N VAL A 208 -5.64 2.28 -1.62
CA VAL A 208 -6.37 3.27 -0.84
C VAL A 208 -6.02 3.13 0.65
N LYS A 209 -5.25 4.08 1.17
CA LYS A 209 -4.66 4.01 2.52
C LYS A 209 -5.61 4.46 3.64
N ALA A 210 -6.87 4.01 3.63
CA ALA A 210 -7.99 4.58 4.40
C ALA A 210 -7.89 4.45 5.93
N GLY A 211 -7.20 3.41 6.42
CA GLY A 211 -6.85 3.24 7.83
C GLY A 211 -5.90 4.33 8.35
N ARG A 212 -5.13 4.95 7.45
CA ARG A 212 -4.12 5.97 7.77
C ARG A 212 -4.49 7.36 7.28
N VAL A 213 -5.33 7.45 6.24
CA VAL A 213 -5.65 8.68 5.51
C VAL A 213 -7.17 8.90 5.53
N LYS A 214 -7.66 9.94 6.21
CA LYS A 214 -9.11 10.09 6.43
C LYS A 214 -9.89 10.50 5.19
N TRP A 215 -9.34 11.35 4.32
CA TRP A 215 -10.07 11.77 3.10
C TRP A 215 -10.17 10.67 2.05
N SER A 216 -9.38 9.60 2.13
CA SER A 216 -9.47 8.47 1.18
C SER A 216 -10.54 7.45 1.57
N ARG A 217 -11.23 7.64 2.70
CA ARG A 217 -12.25 6.71 3.21
C ARG A 217 -13.49 6.62 2.32
N GLU A 218 -13.87 7.71 1.65
CA GLU A 218 -15.00 7.67 0.70
C GLU A 218 -14.68 6.76 -0.49
N GLU A 219 -13.48 6.90 -1.07
CA GLU A 219 -12.99 6.03 -2.14
C GLU A 219 -12.92 4.57 -1.68
N TYR A 220 -12.41 4.33 -0.47
CA TYR A 220 -12.37 3.01 0.14
C TYR A 220 -13.74 2.39 0.27
N ASN A 221 -14.74 3.11 0.80
CA ASN A 221 -16.11 2.62 0.97
C ASN A 221 -16.73 2.14 -0.36
N VAL A 222 -16.41 2.81 -1.47
CA VAL A 222 -16.88 2.41 -2.80
C VAL A 222 -16.16 1.14 -3.26
N LYS A 223 -14.83 1.11 -3.20
CA LYS A 223 -14.02 0.00 -3.73
C LYS A 223 -14.11 -1.26 -2.89
N VAL A 224 -14.18 -1.14 -1.58
CA VAL A 224 -14.27 -2.29 -0.65
C VAL A 224 -15.56 -3.07 -0.86
N LYS A 225 -16.65 -2.39 -1.24
CA LYS A 225 -17.90 -3.05 -1.63
C LYS A 225 -17.72 -3.93 -2.86
N ALA A 226 -16.98 -3.46 -3.87
CA ALA A 226 -16.75 -4.23 -5.10
C ALA A 226 -15.95 -5.51 -4.84
N VAL A 227 -14.86 -5.46 -4.06
CA VAL A 227 -14.12 -6.68 -3.70
C VAL A 227 -14.92 -7.59 -2.78
N ALA A 228 -15.70 -7.04 -1.84
CA ALA A 228 -16.59 -7.85 -1.02
C ALA A 228 -17.59 -8.61 -1.90
N ASP A 229 -18.23 -7.96 -2.87
CA ASP A 229 -19.16 -8.60 -3.81
C ASP A 229 -18.46 -9.72 -4.62
N ILE A 230 -17.21 -9.52 -5.06
CA ILE A 230 -16.42 -10.56 -5.74
C ILE A 230 -16.22 -11.79 -4.84
N LEU A 231 -15.82 -11.57 -3.58
CA LEU A 231 -15.58 -12.65 -2.64
C LEU A 231 -16.86 -13.42 -2.30
N LYS A 232 -17.99 -12.73 -2.13
CA LYS A 232 -19.30 -13.34 -1.88
C LYS A 232 -19.78 -14.20 -3.05
N ASN A 233 -19.57 -13.69 -4.26
CA ASN A 233 -19.99 -14.36 -5.48
C ASN A 233 -19.03 -15.47 -5.92
N ALA A 234 -17.90 -15.66 -5.24
CA ALA A 234 -16.96 -16.74 -5.52
C ALA A 234 -17.54 -18.14 -5.23
N GLY A 235 -18.63 -18.23 -4.44
CA GLY A 235 -19.28 -19.48 -4.09
C GLY A 235 -18.53 -20.31 -3.04
N ALA A 236 -17.57 -19.69 -2.33
CA ALA A 236 -16.89 -20.33 -1.21
C ALA A 236 -17.85 -20.52 -0.03
N GLU A 237 -17.72 -21.64 0.67
CA GLU A 237 -18.48 -21.96 1.88
C GLU A 237 -18.03 -21.13 3.08
N LYS A 238 -16.73 -20.79 3.13
CA LYS A 238 -16.14 -19.98 4.19
C LYS A 238 -15.18 -18.94 3.65
N ILE A 239 -15.15 -17.79 4.30
CA ILE A 239 -14.18 -16.73 4.08
C ILE A 239 -13.56 -16.38 5.43
N TYR A 240 -12.25 -16.48 5.54
CA TYR A 240 -11.48 -15.96 6.68
C TYR A 240 -10.81 -14.66 6.25
N ALA A 241 -10.96 -13.61 7.05
CA ALA A 241 -10.41 -12.29 6.74
C ALA A 241 -9.55 -11.77 7.89
N VAL A 242 -8.37 -11.26 7.56
CA VAL A 242 -7.53 -10.48 8.47
C VAL A 242 -7.43 -9.07 7.89
N CYS A 243 -7.78 -8.05 8.68
CA CYS A 243 -7.71 -6.66 8.24
C CYS A 243 -6.25 -6.20 8.11
N GLY A 244 -5.93 -5.55 6.99
CA GLY A 244 -4.66 -4.90 6.80
C GLY A 244 -4.58 -3.51 7.46
N ASN A 245 -3.41 -2.89 7.38
CA ASN A 245 -3.17 -1.59 8.01
C ASN A 245 -3.84 -0.41 7.27
N ASN A 246 -4.31 -0.61 6.04
CA ASN A 246 -5.02 0.38 5.24
C ASN A 246 -6.53 0.22 5.27
N ASP A 247 -7.01 -0.87 5.87
CA ASP A 247 -8.43 -1.16 5.96
C ASP A 247 -9.12 -0.38 7.08
N ILE A 248 -10.46 -0.31 6.96
CA ILE A 248 -11.34 0.14 8.04
C ILE A 248 -12.18 -1.06 8.45
N GLU A 249 -11.83 -1.68 9.57
CA GLU A 249 -12.42 -2.94 10.04
C GLU A 249 -13.96 -2.92 10.10
N ASP A 250 -14.55 -1.84 10.63
CA ASP A 250 -16.01 -1.71 10.72
C ASP A 250 -16.70 -1.70 9.34
N VAL A 251 -16.06 -1.06 8.35
CA VAL A 251 -16.58 -1.01 6.98
C VAL A 251 -16.46 -2.39 6.34
N LEU A 252 -15.32 -3.07 6.50
CA LEU A 252 -15.14 -4.42 6.00
C LEU A 252 -16.16 -5.40 6.59
N LYS A 253 -16.34 -5.38 7.91
CA LYS A 253 -17.34 -6.23 8.60
C LYS A 253 -18.75 -5.96 8.11
N SER A 254 -19.08 -4.70 7.80
CA SER A 254 -20.37 -4.35 7.22
C SER A 254 -20.51 -4.85 5.78
N CYS A 255 -19.46 -4.77 4.97
CA CYS A 255 -19.49 -5.20 3.57
C CYS A 255 -19.42 -6.71 3.41
N LEU A 256 -18.72 -7.42 4.30
CA LEU A 256 -18.42 -8.85 4.24
C LEU A 256 -18.87 -9.57 5.53
N SER A 257 -20.13 -9.38 5.90
CA SER A 257 -20.75 -9.87 7.15
C SER A 257 -20.68 -11.38 7.37
N GLU A 258 -20.53 -12.16 6.29
CA GLU A 258 -20.43 -13.61 6.29
C GLU A 258 -19.00 -14.14 6.50
N ALA A 259 -17.99 -13.27 6.43
CA ALA A 259 -16.61 -13.66 6.70
C ALA A 259 -16.34 -13.79 8.21
N GLU A 260 -15.48 -14.73 8.53
CA GLU A 260 -14.90 -14.88 9.85
C GLU A 260 -13.68 -13.95 9.96
N PHE A 261 -13.82 -12.85 10.69
CA PHE A 261 -12.74 -11.92 10.94
C PHE A 261 -11.82 -12.46 12.04
N VAL A 262 -10.58 -12.72 11.67
CA VAL A 262 -9.57 -13.35 12.54
C VAL A 262 -8.62 -12.28 13.06
N ILE A 263 -8.37 -12.33 14.37
CA ILE A 263 -7.38 -11.45 15.01
C ILE A 263 -5.98 -11.88 14.52
N PRO A 264 -5.14 -10.97 13.98
CA PRO A 264 -3.80 -11.32 13.55
C PRO A 264 -3.00 -12.08 14.61
N GLY A 265 -2.34 -13.17 14.22
CA GLY A 265 -1.52 -14.00 15.10
C GLY A 265 -2.30 -14.96 16.01
N SER A 266 -3.64 -14.89 16.02
CA SER A 266 -4.47 -15.83 16.78
C SER A 266 -4.55 -17.20 16.10
N GLU A 267 -4.90 -18.21 16.88
CA GLU A 267 -5.08 -19.58 16.41
C GLU A 267 -6.48 -19.74 15.80
N THR A 268 -6.54 -20.29 14.59
CA THR A 268 -7.78 -20.69 13.93
C THR A 268 -7.67 -22.12 13.41
N TYR A 269 -8.78 -22.85 13.40
CA TYR A 269 -8.80 -24.24 12.94
C TYR A 269 -9.55 -24.38 11.62
N ILE A 270 -8.82 -24.69 10.55
CA ILE A 270 -9.38 -24.89 9.21
C ILE A 270 -9.32 -26.38 8.90
N LEU A 271 -10.48 -27.05 8.90
CA LEU A 271 -10.59 -28.50 8.65
C LEU A 271 -9.68 -29.34 9.57
N GLY A 272 -9.59 -28.94 10.84
CA GLY A 272 -8.74 -29.61 11.85
C GLY A 272 -7.26 -29.23 11.80
N ILE A 273 -6.82 -28.44 10.81
CA ILE A 273 -5.45 -27.92 10.72
C ILE A 273 -5.35 -26.67 11.60
N LYS A 274 -4.35 -26.64 12.48
CA LYS A 274 -4.05 -25.46 13.31
C LYS A 274 -3.37 -24.40 12.43
N CYS A 275 -4.10 -23.33 12.14
CA CYS A 275 -3.65 -22.23 11.30
C CYS A 275 -3.39 -20.96 12.11
N ILE A 276 -2.35 -20.21 11.75
CA ILE A 276 -2.13 -18.83 12.21
C ILE A 276 -2.33 -17.90 11.02
N LEU A 277 -3.22 -16.91 11.14
CA LEU A 277 -3.45 -15.91 10.10
C LEU A 277 -2.89 -14.57 10.56
N GLY A 278 -2.23 -13.82 9.69
CA GLY A 278 -1.66 -12.51 10.03
C GLY A 278 -1.58 -11.59 8.82
N HIS A 279 -1.60 -10.28 9.02
CA HIS A 279 -1.46 -9.35 7.90
C HIS A 279 -0.03 -9.38 7.35
N SER A 280 0.95 -9.52 8.24
CA SER A 280 2.38 -9.54 7.94
C SER A 280 3.08 -10.72 8.61
N HIS A 281 4.31 -11.04 8.18
CA HIS A 281 5.16 -12.02 8.85
C HIS A 281 5.34 -11.73 10.36
N ALA A 282 5.37 -10.45 10.75
CA ALA A 282 5.55 -10.05 12.14
C ALA A 282 4.37 -10.45 13.05
N ASP A 283 3.20 -10.72 12.48
CA ASP A 283 2.02 -11.15 13.23
C ASP A 283 2.08 -12.65 13.58
N ILE A 284 2.95 -13.42 12.92
CA ILE A 284 3.10 -14.86 13.13
C ILE A 284 4.00 -15.10 14.35
N VAL A 285 3.46 -14.86 15.53
CA VAL A 285 4.16 -15.01 16.82
C VAL A 285 3.99 -16.40 17.44
N ASN A 286 2.95 -17.14 17.03
CA ASN A 286 2.62 -18.46 17.55
C ASN A 286 3.02 -19.56 16.54
N GLU A 287 3.31 -20.75 17.06
CA GLU A 287 3.52 -21.93 16.23
C GLU A 287 2.16 -22.54 15.82
N GLY A 288 1.88 -22.50 14.52
CA GLY A 288 0.82 -23.26 13.87
C GLY A 288 1.41 -24.33 12.95
N GLU A 289 0.56 -25.29 12.56
CA GLU A 289 0.90 -26.20 11.49
C GLU A 289 1.02 -25.39 10.19
N TRP A 290 0.00 -24.60 9.85
CA TRP A 290 0.02 -23.71 8.70
C TRP A 290 -0.04 -22.25 9.14
N SER A 291 0.67 -21.38 8.45
CA SER A 291 0.58 -19.93 8.63
C SER A 291 0.27 -19.28 7.30
N PHE A 292 -0.71 -18.39 7.28
CA PHE A 292 -1.09 -17.61 6.11
C PHE A 292 -0.91 -16.14 6.43
N TYR A 293 -0.15 -15.44 5.61
CA TYR A 293 0.08 -14.00 5.80
C TYR A 293 0.41 -13.29 4.50
N GLY A 294 0.48 -11.96 4.60
CA GLY A 294 0.75 -11.05 3.51
C GLY A 294 1.83 -10.01 3.84
N HIS A 295 1.76 -8.89 3.13
CA HIS A 295 2.45 -7.61 3.39
C HIS A 295 3.93 -7.62 3.82
N GLY A 296 4.81 -7.31 2.85
CA GLY A 296 6.27 -7.38 2.96
C GLY A 296 6.89 -8.79 3.09
N ILE A 297 8.18 -8.86 2.74
CA ILE A 297 9.07 -10.02 2.99
C ILE A 297 10.22 -9.63 3.95
N THR A 298 10.15 -8.41 4.50
CA THR A 298 11.26 -7.84 5.28
C THR A 298 11.40 -8.60 6.60
N GLY A 299 12.59 -9.16 6.84
CA GLY A 299 12.86 -9.95 8.05
C GLY A 299 12.33 -11.38 7.99
N GLU A 300 11.64 -11.76 6.91
CA GLU A 300 11.22 -13.14 6.70
C GLU A 300 12.42 -13.97 6.24
N SER A 301 12.74 -15.02 7.01
CA SER A 301 13.76 -16.01 6.63
C SER A 301 13.17 -17.22 5.92
N TRP A 302 11.84 -17.29 5.82
CA TRP A 302 11.11 -18.40 5.19
C TRP A 302 10.95 -18.18 3.69
N SER A 303 10.86 -19.26 2.92
CA SER A 303 10.56 -19.24 1.49
C SER A 303 9.60 -20.39 1.16
N PRO A 304 8.82 -20.30 0.07
CA PRO A 304 7.88 -21.36 -0.31
C PRO A 304 8.52 -22.75 -0.41
N GLU A 305 9.79 -22.81 -0.85
CA GLU A 305 10.62 -24.02 -0.97
C GLU A 305 10.75 -24.80 0.36
N LYS A 306 10.60 -24.12 1.50
CA LYS A 306 10.75 -24.71 2.85
C LYS A 306 9.47 -25.36 3.35
N ASN A 307 8.35 -25.21 2.64
CA ASN A 307 7.07 -25.78 3.05
C ASN A 307 7.10 -27.31 2.92
N ASN A 308 6.90 -28.00 4.04
CA ASN A 308 6.62 -29.44 4.04
C ASN A 308 5.11 -29.66 4.20
N ILE A 309 4.39 -29.56 3.08
CA ILE A 309 2.94 -29.59 3.08
C ILE A 309 2.36 -30.93 3.57
N LYS A 310 3.08 -32.04 3.37
CA LYS A 310 2.58 -33.36 3.77
C LYS A 310 2.73 -33.64 5.27
N GLU A 311 3.82 -33.18 5.89
CA GLU A 311 4.23 -33.66 7.20
C GLU A 311 4.75 -32.56 8.14
N GLY A 312 4.55 -31.27 7.83
CA GLY A 312 5.18 -30.22 8.63
C GLY A 312 4.60 -28.82 8.51
N ILE A 313 5.40 -27.90 9.05
CA ILE A 313 5.08 -26.48 9.16
C ILE A 313 5.08 -25.88 7.75
N CYS A 314 4.00 -25.18 7.41
CA CYS A 314 3.90 -24.43 6.16
C CYS A 314 3.67 -22.96 6.46
N ARG A 315 4.31 -22.11 5.67
CA ARG A 315 4.10 -20.68 5.68
C ARG A 315 3.81 -20.22 4.26
N PHE A 316 2.59 -19.73 4.07
CA PHE A 316 2.08 -19.21 2.81
C PHE A 316 2.09 -17.70 2.93
N ASN A 317 3.10 -17.07 2.36
CA ASN A 317 3.12 -15.62 2.18
C ASN A 317 2.52 -15.31 0.80
N ALA A 318 1.34 -14.71 0.79
CA ALA A 318 0.60 -14.40 -0.44
C ALA A 318 1.12 -13.15 -1.15
N ILE A 319 2.30 -12.61 -0.82
CA ILE A 319 3.01 -11.67 -1.70
C ILE A 319 3.67 -12.39 -2.86
N TRP A 320 4.17 -13.61 -2.61
CA TRP A 320 4.89 -14.34 -3.64
C TRP A 320 3.95 -14.79 -4.75
N ASN A 321 2.79 -15.35 -4.37
CA ASN A 321 1.77 -15.90 -5.28
C ASN A 321 0.43 -15.98 -4.54
N PHE A 322 -0.70 -15.96 -5.27
CA PHE A 322 -1.93 -16.55 -4.72
C PHE A 322 -1.67 -18.03 -4.47
N SER A 323 -2.15 -18.54 -3.34
CA SER A 323 -1.98 -19.95 -3.00
C SER A 323 -3.29 -20.70 -3.19
N VAL A 324 -3.29 -21.71 -4.04
CA VAL A 324 -4.36 -22.71 -4.16
C VAL A 324 -3.91 -23.99 -3.47
N ILE A 325 -4.69 -24.50 -2.53
CA ILE A 325 -4.35 -25.73 -1.80
C ILE A 325 -5.52 -26.70 -1.86
N ASP A 326 -5.28 -27.89 -2.42
CA ASP A 326 -6.24 -28.99 -2.46
C ASP A 326 -6.03 -29.93 -1.25
N LEU A 327 -7.11 -30.19 -0.52
CA LEU A 327 -7.23 -31.15 0.56
C LEU A 327 -8.15 -32.31 0.15
N PRO A 328 -7.93 -33.54 0.67
CA PRO A 328 -6.96 -33.90 1.72
C PRO A 328 -5.54 -34.18 1.24
N GLU A 329 -5.26 -34.18 -0.08
CA GLU A 329 -3.95 -34.56 -0.62
C GLU A 329 -2.82 -33.58 -0.28
N ARG A 330 -3.19 -32.40 0.25
CA ARG A 330 -2.30 -31.31 0.61
C ARG A 330 -1.40 -30.95 -0.57
N LYS A 331 -2.01 -30.57 -1.69
CA LYS A 331 -1.28 -30.14 -2.89
C LYS A 331 -1.41 -28.64 -3.07
N TRP A 332 -0.27 -27.95 -3.14
CA TRP A 332 -0.21 -26.50 -3.34
C TRP A 332 0.11 -26.15 -4.79
N TYR A 333 -0.47 -25.05 -5.24
CA TYR A 333 -0.20 -24.40 -6.50
C TYR A 333 -0.08 -22.89 -6.25
N GLY A 334 0.98 -22.28 -6.78
CA GLY A 334 1.12 -20.83 -6.81
C GLY A 334 0.55 -20.28 -8.11
N ILE A 335 -0.24 -19.21 -8.03
CA ILE A 335 -0.60 -18.38 -9.18
C ILE A 335 0.12 -17.03 -9.00
N GLU A 336 0.91 -16.64 -9.99
CA GLU A 336 1.65 -15.38 -9.97
C GLU A 336 0.71 -14.17 -9.91
N TYR A 337 1.15 -13.12 -9.22
CA TYR A 337 0.48 -11.84 -9.30
C TYR A 337 0.70 -11.19 -10.68
N PRO A 338 -0.24 -10.34 -11.09
CA PRO A 338 -0.01 -9.35 -12.13
C PRO A 338 1.16 -8.39 -11.77
N GLU A 339 2.36 -8.60 -12.29
CA GLU A 339 3.45 -7.60 -12.19
C GLU A 339 3.34 -6.45 -13.20
#